data_AF-A0AAT9HNC0-F1
#
_entry.id   AF-A0AAT9HNC0-F1
#
_cell.length_a   1.000
_cell.length_b   1.000
_cell.length_c   1.000
_cell.angle_alpha   90.00
_cell.angle_beta   90.00
_cell.angle_gamma   90.00
#
_symmetry.space_group_name_H-M   'P 1'
#
loop_
_entity.id
_entity.type
_entity.pdbx_description
1 polymer ?
#
loop_
_entity_poly.entity_id
_entity_poly.type
_entity_poly.pdbx_seq_one_letter_code
_entity_poly.pdbx_strand_id
1 'polypeptide(L)'
;MEASASLAIGALLVYVAYRLGRDARDQLIGEAADPEASDRIRELLAEQPEIDSVEALFTMKTGLDTALVAARVDLVPGMDSERVEEVAVRIKRSIAREVPEAGQIFLDVTERGDPEAREAWESPAVTGERGGA
;
A
#
# COMPACT_ATOMS: atom_id res chain seq x y z
N MET A 1 -51.60 -2.22 14.58
CA MET A 1 -50.76 -1.96 13.39
C MET A 1 -49.46 -1.23 13.74
N GLU A 2 -49.39 -0.54 14.89
CA GLU A 2 -48.19 0.20 15.32
C GLU A 2 -47.02 -0.71 15.73
N ALA A 3 -47.30 -1.83 16.40
CA ALA A 3 -46.29 -2.80 16.81
C ALA A 3 -45.55 -3.46 15.61
N SER A 4 -46.25 -3.69 14.50
CA SER A 4 -45.62 -4.21 13.28
C SER A 4 -44.75 -3.16 12.60
N ALA A 5 -45.11 -1.88 12.69
CA ALA A 5 -44.31 -0.79 12.13
C ALA A 5 -42.99 -0.61 12.91
N SER A 6 -43.03 -0.63 14.24
CA SER A 6 -41.80 -0.54 15.05
C SER A 6 -40.90 -1.75 14.88
N LEU A 7 -41.48 -2.96 14.76
CA LEU A 7 -40.72 -4.18 14.47
C LEU A 7 -40.04 -4.12 13.10
N ALA A 8 -40.74 -3.63 12.07
CA ALA A 8 -40.18 -3.47 10.72
C ALA A 8 -39.02 -2.46 10.70
N ILE A 9 -39.16 -1.34 11.41
CA ILE A 9 -38.08 -0.35 11.55
C ILE A 9 -36.89 -0.98 12.29
N GLY A 10 -37.13 -1.71 13.38
CA GLY A 10 -36.06 -2.41 14.11
C GLY A 10 -35.30 -3.40 13.23
N ALA A 11 -36.01 -4.21 12.44
CA ALA A 11 -35.39 -5.14 11.49
C ALA A 11 -34.57 -4.42 10.41
N LEU A 12 -35.08 -3.30 9.89
CA LEU A 12 -34.37 -2.49 8.91
C LEU A 12 -33.07 -1.91 9.49
N LEU A 13 -33.11 -1.39 10.72
CA LEU A 13 -31.93 -0.84 11.39
C LEU A 13 -30.87 -1.92 11.65
N VAL A 14 -31.28 -3.11 12.10
CA VAL A 14 -30.37 -4.25 12.29
C VAL A 14 -29.74 -4.67 10.96
N TYR A 15 -30.53 -4.71 9.89
CA TYR A 15 -30.03 -5.05 8.55
C TYR A 15 -29.00 -4.03 8.04
N VAL A 16 -29.29 -2.73 8.16
CA VAL A 16 -28.36 -1.66 7.75
C VAL A 16 -27.09 -1.69 8.60
N ALA A 17 -27.21 -1.83 9.92
CA ALA A 17 -26.06 -1.93 10.82
C ALA A 17 -25.19 -3.16 10.51
N TYR A 18 -25.81 -4.30 10.19
CA TYR A 18 -25.09 -5.50 9.78
C TYR A 18 -24.34 -5.29 8.45
N ARG A 19 -24.99 -4.69 7.44
CA ARG A 19 -24.32 -4.33 6.17
C ARG A 19 -23.14 -3.40 6.40
N LEU A 20 -23.36 -2.31 7.12
CA LEU A 20 -22.32 -1.31 7.35
C LEU A 20 -21.16 -1.89 8.17
N GLY A 21 -21.46 -2.72 9.18
CA GLY A 21 -20.44 -3.42 9.97
C GLY A 21 -19.63 -4.41 9.15
N ARG A 22 -20.26 -5.11 8.20
CA ARG A 22 -19.57 -6.00 7.27
C ARG A 22 -18.66 -5.22 6.31
N ASP A 23 -19.19 -4.17 5.67
CA ASP A 23 -18.43 -3.34 4.74
C ASP A 23 -17.26 -2.63 5.45
N ALA A 24 -17.47 -2.17 6.69
CA ALA A 24 -16.41 -1.60 7.52
C ALA A 24 -15.36 -2.65 7.91
N ARG A 25 -15.75 -3.89 8.18
CA ARG A 25 -14.80 -4.98 8.48
C ARG A 25 -13.91 -5.28 7.28
N ASP A 26 -14.46 -5.30 6.08
CA ASP A 26 -13.70 -5.59 4.87
C ASP A 26 -12.69 -4.45 4.58
N GLN A 27 -13.08 -3.19 4.80
CA GLN A 27 -12.13 -2.04 4.75
C GLN A 27 -11.09 -2.06 5.88
N LEU A 28 -11.45 -2.50 7.09
CA LEU A 28 -10.54 -2.56 8.24
C LEU A 28 -9.53 -3.70 8.19
N ILE A 29 -9.81 -4.77 7.42
CA ILE A 29 -8.86 -5.88 7.23
C ILE A 29 -7.76 -5.50 6.21
N GLY A 30 -7.80 -4.29 5.65
CA GLY A 30 -6.76 -3.85 4.73
C GLY A 30 -6.85 -4.66 3.45
N GLU A 31 -7.99 -4.56 2.77
CA GLU A 31 -8.09 -5.05 1.39
C GLU A 31 -6.92 -4.45 0.61
N ALA A 32 -6.05 -5.33 0.09
CA ALA A 32 -4.94 -4.94 -0.77
C ALA A 32 -5.52 -3.98 -1.82
N ALA A 33 -4.85 -2.86 -2.06
CA ALA A 33 -5.35 -1.94 -3.08
C ALA A 33 -5.53 -2.71 -4.38
N ASP A 34 -6.55 -2.31 -5.15
CA ASP A 34 -7.04 -2.99 -6.34
C ASP A 34 -5.93 -3.80 -7.06
N PRO A 35 -6.07 -5.13 -7.21
CA PRO A 35 -5.00 -5.97 -7.75
C PRO A 35 -4.54 -5.51 -9.15
N GLU A 36 -5.42 -4.89 -9.94
CA GLU A 36 -5.05 -4.33 -11.25
C GLU A 36 -4.13 -3.10 -11.11
N ALA A 37 -4.28 -2.29 -10.06
CA ALA A 37 -3.35 -1.18 -9.79
C ALA A 37 -1.97 -1.71 -9.38
N SER A 38 -1.94 -2.78 -8.59
CA SER A 38 -0.69 -3.42 -8.16
C SER A 38 0.09 -4.02 -9.34
N ASP A 39 -0.60 -4.68 -10.26
CA ASP A 39 0.01 -5.26 -11.46
C ASP A 39 0.56 -4.17 -12.39
N ARG A 40 -0.19 -3.09 -12.61
CA ARG A 40 0.28 -1.93 -13.38
C ARG A 40 1.55 -1.32 -12.79
N ILE A 41 1.62 -1.15 -11.47
CA ILE A 41 2.84 -0.64 -10.81
C ILE A 41 4.01 -1.60 -11.00
N ARG A 42 3.76 -2.91 -10.91
CA ARG A 42 4.80 -3.94 -11.12
C ARG A 42 5.36 -3.88 -12.55
N GLU A 43 4.50 -3.75 -13.55
CA GLU A 43 4.91 -3.59 -14.95
C GLU A 43 5.72 -2.30 -15.15
N LEU A 44 5.24 -1.18 -14.64
CA LEU A 44 5.93 0.11 -14.72
C LEU A 44 7.33 0.10 -14.08
N LEU A 45 7.49 -0.63 -12.98
CA LEU A 45 8.78 -0.83 -12.32
C LEU A 45 9.68 -1.74 -13.16
N ALA A 46 9.14 -2.83 -13.71
CA ALA A 46 9.91 -3.76 -14.55
C ALA A 46 10.38 -3.15 -15.88
N GLU A 47 9.71 -2.11 -16.38
CA GLU A 47 10.11 -1.37 -17.59
C GLU A 47 11.29 -0.39 -17.36
N GLN A 48 11.67 -0.11 -16.11
CA GLN A 48 12.76 0.82 -15.83
C GLN A 48 14.12 0.14 -16.03
N PRO A 49 15.00 0.67 -16.89
CA PRO A 49 16.30 0.04 -17.18
C PRO A 49 17.27 0.05 -15.98
N GLU A 50 17.02 0.89 -14.98
CA GLU A 50 17.83 0.94 -13.76
C GLU A 50 17.38 -0.04 -12.68
N ILE A 51 16.19 -0.64 -12.80
CA ILE A 51 15.71 -1.69 -11.90
C ILE A 51 16.15 -3.05 -12.46
N ASP A 52 16.92 -3.80 -11.67
CA ASP A 52 17.31 -5.16 -12.00
C ASP A 52 16.24 -6.17 -11.56
N SER A 53 15.64 -5.98 -10.38
CA SER A 53 14.49 -6.79 -9.91
C SER A 53 13.55 -6.03 -8.96
N VAL A 54 12.28 -6.42 -8.97
CA VAL A 54 11.28 -5.97 -7.98
C VAL A 54 11.09 -7.07 -6.94
N GLU A 55 11.78 -6.92 -5.80
CA GLU A 55 11.80 -7.91 -4.71
C GLU A 55 10.46 -7.99 -3.97
N ALA A 56 9.80 -6.85 -3.78
CA ALA A 56 8.50 -6.79 -3.13
C ALA A 56 7.68 -5.59 -3.62
N LEU A 57 6.37 -5.77 -3.69
CA LEU A 57 5.42 -4.68 -3.97
C LEU A 57 4.18 -4.91 -3.10
N PHE A 58 3.86 -3.91 -2.31
CA PHE A 58 2.68 -3.88 -1.45
C PHE A 58 1.90 -2.61 -1.72
N THR A 59 0.58 -2.76 -1.76
CA THR A 59 -0.33 -1.65 -1.92
C THR A 59 -1.41 -1.73 -0.85
N MET A 60 -1.74 -0.58 -0.26
CA MET A 60 -2.75 -0.50 0.78
C MET A 60 -3.63 0.71 0.52
N LYS A 61 -4.94 0.51 0.50
CA LYS A 61 -5.88 1.63 0.43
C LYS A 61 -5.84 2.43 1.74
N THR A 62 -5.46 3.70 1.66
CA THR A 62 -5.35 4.61 2.82
C THR A 62 -6.54 5.57 2.95
N GLY A 63 -7.38 5.65 1.91
CA GLY A 63 -8.57 6.51 1.86
C GLY A 63 -9.49 6.08 0.72
N LEU A 64 -10.58 6.83 0.49
CA LEU A 64 -11.56 6.48 -0.55
C LEU A 64 -10.93 6.38 -1.94
N ASP A 65 -10.01 7.30 -2.25
CA ASP A 65 -9.35 7.44 -3.57
C ASP A 65 -7.81 7.49 -3.45
N THR A 66 -7.27 7.05 -2.31
CA THR A 66 -5.81 7.08 -2.07
C THR A 66 -5.30 5.71 -1.65
N ALA A 67 -4.13 5.37 -2.17
CA ALA A 67 -3.38 4.17 -1.87
C ALA A 67 -1.93 4.53 -1.50
N LEU A 68 -1.39 3.77 -0.56
CA LEU A 68 0.03 3.69 -0.27
C LEU A 68 0.63 2.58 -1.14
N VAL A 69 1.75 2.88 -1.76
CA VAL A 69 2.56 1.95 -2.55
C VAL A 69 3.91 1.83 -1.85
N ALA A 70 4.28 0.62 -1.45
CA ALA A 70 5.60 0.30 -0.93
C ALA A 70 6.25 -0.74 -1.85
N ALA A 71 7.33 -0.35 -2.50
CA ALA A 71 8.07 -1.22 -3.42
C ALA A 71 9.52 -1.34 -2.97
N ARG A 72 10.01 -2.57 -2.95
CA ARG A 72 11.42 -2.88 -2.80
C ARG A 72 12.00 -3.26 -4.15
N VAL A 73 13.04 -2.55 -4.55
CA VAL A 73 13.68 -2.72 -5.85
C VAL A 73 15.18 -2.89 -5.68
N ASP A 74 15.75 -3.78 -6.47
CA ASP A 74 17.18 -3.95 -6.68
C ASP A 74 17.57 -3.10 -7.87
N LEU A 75 18.55 -2.21 -7.70
CA LEU A 75 19.05 -1.36 -8.78
C LEU A 75 20.28 -1.98 -9.42
N VAL A 76 20.53 -1.62 -10.69
CA VAL A 76 21.73 -2.07 -11.40
C VAL A 76 23.01 -1.65 -10.65
N PRO A 77 24.04 -2.52 -10.60
CA PRO A 77 25.26 -2.25 -9.86
C PRO A 77 26.06 -1.09 -10.49
N GLY A 78 26.83 -0.39 -9.66
CA GLY A 78 27.72 0.69 -10.11
C GLY A 78 27.05 2.07 -10.19
N MET A 79 25.87 2.23 -9.61
CA MET A 79 25.26 3.55 -9.38
C MET A 79 25.81 4.19 -8.10
N ASP A 80 26.19 5.47 -8.19
CA ASP A 80 26.48 6.27 -7.00
C ASP A 80 25.19 6.74 -6.31
N SER A 81 25.32 7.24 -5.07
CA SER A 81 24.17 7.65 -4.26
C SER A 81 23.36 8.80 -4.88
N GLU A 82 24.00 9.71 -5.61
CA GLU A 82 23.32 10.83 -6.29
C GLU A 82 22.44 10.28 -7.42
N ARG A 83 22.96 9.35 -8.20
CA ARG A 83 22.23 8.70 -9.28
C ARG A 83 21.09 7.83 -8.78
N VAL A 84 21.27 7.13 -7.66
CA VAL A 84 20.20 6.38 -6.99
C VAL A 84 19.05 7.30 -6.61
N GLU A 85 19.34 8.46 -6.01
CA GLU A 85 18.32 9.43 -5.63
C GLU A 85 17.56 9.98 -6.84
N GLU A 86 18.28 10.38 -7.90
CA GLU A 86 17.66 10.86 -9.15
C GLU A 86 16.70 9.83 -9.76
N VAL A 87 17.15 8.58 -9.83
CA VAL A 87 16.36 7.45 -10.36
C VAL A 87 15.13 7.22 -9.49
N ALA A 88 15.29 7.17 -8.17
CA ALA A 88 14.16 6.99 -7.25
C ALA A 88 13.12 8.11 -7.37
N VAL A 89 13.53 9.37 -7.48
CA VAL A 89 12.63 10.51 -7.69
C VAL A 89 11.90 10.40 -9.03
N ARG A 90 12.61 10.00 -10.09
CA ARG A 90 12.02 9.83 -11.42
C ARG A 90 10.98 8.70 -11.44
N ILE A 91 11.29 7.56 -10.82
CA ILE A 91 10.39 6.41 -10.70
C ILE A 91 9.14 6.81 -9.90
N LYS A 92 9.31 7.45 -8.73
CA LYS A 92 8.19 7.96 -7.92
C LYS A 92 7.27 8.88 -8.74
N ARG A 93 7.85 9.78 -9.54
CA ARG A 93 7.07 10.66 -10.42
C ARG A 93 6.36 9.89 -11.54
N SER A 94 6.98 8.84 -12.07
CA SER A 94 6.34 8.02 -13.11
C SER A 94 5.14 7.28 -12.55
N ILE A 95 5.30 6.62 -11.40
CA ILE A 95 4.21 5.93 -10.69
C ILE A 95 3.08 6.91 -10.36
N ALA A 96 3.40 8.09 -9.83
CA ALA A 96 2.38 9.10 -9.50
C ALA A 96 1.61 9.63 -10.73
N ARG A 97 2.16 9.54 -11.94
CA ARG A 97 1.47 9.94 -13.18
C ARG A 97 0.55 8.83 -13.70
N GLU A 98 1.03 7.60 -13.71
CA GLU A 98 0.30 6.46 -14.27
C GLU A 98 -0.73 5.90 -13.28
N VAL A 99 -0.49 6.06 -11.98
CA VAL A 99 -1.38 5.66 -10.89
C VAL A 99 -1.64 6.87 -9.99
N PRO A 100 -2.58 7.75 -10.35
CA PRO A 100 -2.91 8.95 -9.58
C PRO A 100 -3.41 8.65 -8.15
N GLU A 101 -3.91 7.44 -7.96
CA GLU A 101 -4.38 6.87 -6.70
C GLU A 101 -3.23 6.68 -5.70
N ALA A 102 -1.98 6.56 -6.18
CA ALA A 102 -0.77 6.33 -5.37
C ALA A 102 -0.32 7.60 -4.65
N GLY A 103 -1.09 8.04 -3.66
CA GLY A 103 -0.83 9.26 -2.89
C GLY A 103 0.43 9.20 -2.02
N GLN A 104 0.90 8.00 -1.67
CA GLN A 104 2.16 7.80 -0.94
C GLN A 104 2.98 6.69 -1.60
N ILE A 105 4.22 6.98 -1.98
CA ILE A 105 5.10 6.04 -2.68
C ILE A 105 6.42 5.90 -1.93
N PHE A 106 6.63 4.74 -1.32
CA PHE A 106 7.86 4.34 -0.66
C PHE A 106 8.63 3.40 -1.59
N LEU A 107 9.87 3.78 -1.89
CA LEU A 107 10.80 2.99 -2.68
C LEU A 107 11.98 2.65 -1.78
N ASP A 108 12.15 1.37 -1.48
CA ASP A 108 13.26 0.82 -0.73
C ASP A 108 14.26 0.23 -1.72
N VAL A 109 15.47 0.78 -1.74
CA VAL A 109 16.55 0.32 -2.62
C VAL A 109 17.38 -0.65 -1.82
N THR A 110 17.39 -1.91 -2.25
CA THR A 110 18.16 -2.98 -1.62
C THR A 110 19.26 -3.43 -2.58
N GLU A 111 20.38 -3.92 -2.04
CA GLU A 111 21.34 -4.69 -2.82
C GLU A 111 20.97 -6.18 -2.74
N ARG A 112 21.03 -6.87 -3.88
CA ARG A 112 20.78 -8.31 -3.98
C ARG A 112 21.49 -9.11 -2.88
N GLY A 113 20.68 -9.76 -2.03
CA GLY A 113 21.16 -10.77 -1.08
C GLY A 113 21.13 -10.38 0.39
N ASP A 114 20.41 -9.34 0.81
CA ASP A 114 20.22 -9.02 2.22
C ASP A 114 19.00 -9.77 2.81
N PRO A 115 19.19 -10.91 3.52
CA PRO A 115 18.09 -11.64 4.16
C PRO A 115 17.46 -10.86 5.32
N GLU A 116 18.19 -9.93 5.97
CA GLU A 116 17.70 -9.13 7.10
C GLU A 116 16.62 -8.14 6.65
N ALA A 117 16.69 -7.65 5.40
CA ALA A 117 15.68 -6.76 4.84
C ALA A 117 14.31 -7.45 4.65
N ARG A 118 14.27 -8.77 4.44
CA ARG A 118 13.02 -9.55 4.33
C ARG A 118 12.36 -9.67 5.70
N GLU A 119 13.14 -9.95 6.75
CA GLU A 119 12.67 -10.07 8.14
C GLU A 119 12.25 -8.73 8.76
N ALA A 120 12.94 -7.64 8.44
CA ALA A 120 12.66 -6.30 9.00
C ALA A 120 11.26 -5.77 8.64
N TRP A 121 10.67 -6.22 7.53
CA TRP A 121 9.32 -5.82 7.10
C TRP A 121 8.23 -6.83 7.51
N GLU A 122 8.61 -8.07 7.85
CA GLU A 122 7.70 -9.08 8.42
C GLU A 122 7.38 -8.82 9.91
N SER A 123 8.13 -7.95 10.58
CA SER A 123 7.88 -7.56 11.98
C SER A 123 7.19 -6.19 12.08
N PRO A 124 5.85 -6.10 12.08
CA PRO A 124 5.12 -4.83 12.20
C PRO A 124 5.12 -4.24 13.63
N ALA A 125 6.06 -4.63 14.50
CA ALA A 125 6.10 -4.17 15.87
C ALA A 125 7.50 -3.75 16.28
N VAL A 126 7.70 -2.43 16.34
CA VAL A 126 8.39 -1.65 17.38
C VAL A 126 9.00 -0.42 16.72
N THR A 127 8.35 0.72 16.88
CA THR A 127 9.02 1.98 17.27
C THR A 127 7.95 2.89 17.85
N GLY A 128 7.69 2.68 19.14
CA GLY A 128 6.96 3.61 19.99
C GLY A 128 7.91 4.06 21.10
N GLU A 129 8.99 4.75 20.75
CA GLU A 129 9.85 5.38 21.74
C GLU A 129 9.38 6.81 22.01
N ARG A 130 8.71 6.95 23.15
CA ARG A 130 8.23 8.20 23.73
C ARG A 130 9.43 9.11 24.04
N GLY A 131 9.49 10.25 23.35
CA GLY A 131 10.19 11.43 23.86
C GLY A 131 9.41 12.06 25.01
N GLY A 132 10.05 12.16 26.17
CA GLY A 132 9.51 12.84 27.34
C GLY A 132 10.65 13.15 28.31
N ALA A 133 11.24 14.34 28.14
CA ALA A 133 12.09 14.99 29.11
C ALA A 133 11.37 16.24 29.62
#